data_AF-A0A7K8NZB3-F1
#
_entry.id   AF-A0A7K8NZB3-F1
#
_cell.length_a   1.000
_cell.length_b   1.000
_cell.length_c   1.000
_cell.angle_alpha   90.00
_cell.angle_beta   90.00
_cell.angle_gamma   90.00
#
_symmetry.space_group_name_H-M   'P 1'
#
loop_
_entity.id
_entity.type
_entity.pdbx_description
1 polymer ?
#
loop_
_entity_poly.entity_id
_entity_poly.type
_entity_poly.pdbx_seq_one_letter_code
_entity_poly.pdbx_strand_id
1 'polypeptide(L)'
;PQGQRAAVFVVLFALIMLLIIYSSSSGNEVFRYGALRGKARRPPNLKKWGVRSGYLPVCGNKTLTSHCHQCVIVTSSSHLLGTRLGSEIDQAECTIRMNDAPTTGYEADVGNKTSFRVVAHSSVYRVLKRPQEFVNKTPETVFIFWGPPAKMQKSLLKIIQRVGTSFPNMTAYVVSPGRMKQFDDLFRGETGKDR
;
A
#
# COMPACT_ATOMS: atom_id res chain seq x y z
N PRO A 1 -29.80 1.93 -48.77
CA PRO A 1 -28.43 1.67 -48.27
C PRO A 1 -28.08 2.36 -46.93
N GLN A 2 -28.56 3.59 -46.68
CA GLN A 2 -28.19 4.37 -45.49
C GLN A 2 -29.03 4.03 -44.24
N GLY A 3 -30.33 3.74 -44.39
CA GLY A 3 -31.21 3.36 -43.28
C GLY A 3 -30.88 2.00 -42.64
N GLN A 4 -30.34 1.06 -43.43
CA GLN A 4 -29.96 -0.28 -42.94
C GLN A 4 -28.73 -0.22 -42.04
N ARG A 5 -27.76 0.67 -42.35
CA ARG A 5 -26.59 0.91 -41.50
C ARG A 5 -26.97 1.59 -40.19
N ALA A 6 -27.87 2.58 -40.24
CA ALA A 6 -28.39 3.23 -39.04
C ALA A 6 -29.12 2.24 -38.11
N ALA A 7 -29.95 1.35 -38.67
CA ALA A 7 -30.64 0.31 -37.91
C ALA A 7 -29.65 -0.62 -37.18
N VAL A 8 -28.56 -1.03 -37.83
CA VAL A 8 -27.52 -1.87 -37.21
C VAL A 8 -26.86 -1.16 -36.03
N PHE A 9 -26.54 0.13 -36.14
CA PHE A 9 -25.94 0.90 -35.04
C PHE A 9 -26.89 1.06 -33.86
N VAL A 10 -28.19 1.29 -34.11
CA VAL A 10 -29.21 1.41 -33.06
C VAL A 10 -29.36 0.07 -32.33
N VAL A 11 -29.40 -1.05 -33.05
CA VAL A 11 -29.49 -2.39 -32.44
C VAL A 11 -28.23 -2.70 -31.62
N LEU A 12 -27.04 -2.41 -32.15
CA LEU A 12 -25.78 -2.64 -31.43
C LEU A 12 -25.71 -1.80 -30.15
N PHE A 13 -26.11 -0.53 -30.21
CA PHE A 13 -26.15 0.35 -29.05
C PHE A 13 -27.15 -0.15 -28.00
N ALA A 14 -28.34 -0.57 -28.42
CA ALA A 14 -29.34 -1.15 -27.51
C ALA A 14 -28.84 -2.43 -26.83
N LEU A 15 -28.15 -3.31 -27.57
CA LEU A 15 -27.56 -4.54 -27.02
C LEU A 15 -26.45 -4.24 -26.01
N ILE A 16 -25.57 -3.27 -26.30
CA ILE A 16 -24.52 -2.84 -25.36
C ILE A 16 -25.13 -2.24 -24.09
N MET A 17 -26.14 -1.39 -24.23
CA MET A 17 -26.84 -0.80 -23.07
C MET A 17 -27.56 -1.86 -22.24
N LEU A 18 -28.21 -2.84 -22.87
CA LEU A 18 -28.79 -3.99 -22.19
C LEU A 18 -27.73 -4.81 -21.45
N LEU A 19 -26.56 -5.02 -22.05
CA LEU A 19 -25.46 -5.76 -21.43
C LEU A 19 -24.89 -5.00 -20.22
N ILE A 20 -24.74 -3.68 -20.33
CA ILE A 20 -24.33 -2.81 -19.22
C ILE A 20 -25.36 -2.89 -18.09
N ILE A 21 -26.64 -2.70 -18.39
CA ILE A 21 -27.72 -2.79 -17.38
C ILE A 21 -27.78 -4.18 -16.75
N TYR A 22 -27.67 -5.25 -17.53
CA TYR A 22 -27.63 -6.62 -17.03
C TYR A 22 -26.42 -6.85 -16.11
N SER A 23 -25.24 -6.34 -16.51
CA SER A 23 -24.02 -6.43 -15.70
C SER A 23 -24.07 -5.55 -14.45
N SER A 24 -24.75 -4.40 -14.50
CA SER A 24 -24.96 -3.53 -13.33
C SER A 24 -26.07 -4.05 -12.41
N SER A 25 -26.97 -4.91 -12.93
CA SER A 25 -28.05 -5.56 -12.18
C SER A 25 -27.66 -6.93 -11.61
N SER A 26 -26.41 -7.40 -11.78
CA SER A 26 -25.88 -8.46 -10.92
C SER A 26 -25.61 -7.87 -9.54
N GLY A 27 -26.70 -7.64 -8.83
CA GLY A 27 -26.76 -6.97 -7.55
C GLY A 27 -25.93 -7.67 -6.48
N ASN A 28 -25.33 -6.84 -5.64
CA ASN A 28 -25.04 -7.09 -4.24
C ASN A 28 -24.54 -8.51 -3.93
N GLU A 29 -23.31 -8.81 -4.34
CA GLU A 29 -22.44 -9.64 -3.52
C GLU A 29 -22.19 -8.87 -2.20
N VAL A 30 -23.19 -8.87 -1.30
CA VAL A 30 -22.93 -8.70 0.12
C VAL A 30 -21.96 -9.84 0.43
N PHE A 31 -20.69 -9.51 0.63
CA PHE A 31 -19.67 -10.47 1.05
C PHE A 31 -20.27 -11.28 2.20
N ARG A 32 -20.74 -12.51 1.91
CA ARG A 32 -21.13 -13.44 2.95
C ARG A 32 -19.83 -13.82 3.62
N TYR A 33 -19.49 -13.13 4.71
CA TYR A 33 -18.57 -13.67 5.70
C TYR A 33 -19.23 -14.95 6.22
N GLY A 34 -18.99 -16.06 5.52
CA GLY A 34 -19.28 -17.38 6.07
C GLY A 34 -18.52 -17.45 7.38
N ALA A 35 -19.21 -17.63 8.49
CA ALA A 35 -18.59 -17.82 9.79
C ALA A 35 -17.64 -19.01 9.67
N LEU A 36 -16.34 -18.72 9.58
CA LEU A 36 -15.31 -19.74 9.55
C LEU A 36 -15.44 -20.49 10.87
N ARG A 37 -15.89 -21.75 10.80
CA ARG A 37 -15.76 -22.72 11.89
C ARG A 37 -14.28 -23.05 12.07
N GLY A 38 -13.51 -22.10 12.57
CA GLY A 38 -12.18 -22.26 13.11
C GLY A 38 -12.22 -21.96 14.60
N LYS A 39 -11.51 -22.73 15.42
CA LYS A 39 -11.29 -22.37 16.84
C LYS A 39 -10.81 -20.92 16.87
N ALA A 40 -11.53 -20.04 17.59
CA ALA A 40 -11.12 -18.65 17.80
C ALA A 40 -9.71 -18.65 18.40
N ARG A 41 -8.69 -18.43 17.56
CA ARG A 41 -7.32 -18.25 18.01
C ARG A 41 -7.28 -16.88 18.68
N ARG A 42 -6.79 -16.82 19.92
CA ARG A 42 -6.53 -15.53 20.55
C ARG A 42 -5.53 -14.76 19.67
N PRO A 43 -5.82 -13.50 19.30
CA PRO A 43 -4.90 -12.71 18.50
C PRO A 43 -3.56 -12.62 19.22
N PRO A 44 -2.43 -12.74 18.52
CA PRO A 44 -1.12 -12.64 19.14
C PRO A 44 -0.93 -11.24 19.74
N ASN A 45 -0.29 -11.18 20.91
CA ASN A 45 0.05 -9.90 21.52
C ASN A 45 1.17 -9.22 20.71
N LEU A 46 0.78 -8.26 19.87
CA LEU A 46 1.70 -7.51 19.00
C LEU A 46 2.75 -6.71 19.79
N LYS A 47 2.52 -6.37 21.07
CA LYS A 47 3.55 -5.72 21.91
C LYS A 47 4.75 -6.63 22.19
N LYS A 48 4.54 -7.96 22.11
CA LYS A 48 5.63 -8.95 22.22
C LYS A 48 6.38 -9.14 20.90
N TRP A 49 5.88 -8.59 19.80
CA TRP A 49 6.50 -8.70 18.49
C TRP A 49 7.59 -7.63 18.38
N GLY A 50 8.79 -7.94 18.88
CA GLY A 50 9.91 -7.00 18.87
C GLY A 50 10.28 -6.48 17.47
N VAL A 51 10.75 -5.24 17.39
CA VAL A 51 11.03 -4.55 16.12
C VAL A 51 12.42 -4.87 15.56
N ARG A 52 13.42 -5.06 16.44
CA ARG A 52 14.86 -5.14 16.07
C ARG A 52 15.20 -6.22 15.03
N SER A 53 14.60 -7.41 15.14
CA SER A 53 14.84 -8.52 14.20
C SER A 53 13.81 -8.60 13.06
N GLY A 54 12.80 -7.73 13.09
CA GLY A 54 11.72 -7.71 12.11
C GLY A 54 12.02 -6.89 10.86
N TYR A 55 12.91 -5.91 10.98
CA TYR A 55 13.23 -4.95 9.92
C TYR A 55 14.75 -4.85 9.78
N LEU A 56 15.27 -5.32 8.66
CA LEU A 56 16.70 -5.37 8.37
C LEU A 56 17.12 -4.09 7.64
N PRO A 57 18.18 -3.38 8.06
CA PRO A 57 18.62 -2.18 7.36
C PRO A 57 19.08 -2.51 5.94
N VAL A 58 18.71 -1.65 4.99
CA VAL A 58 19.16 -1.76 3.58
C VAL A 58 20.65 -1.41 3.47
N CYS A 59 21.06 -0.33 4.16
CA CYS A 59 22.43 0.18 4.18
C CYS A 59 22.88 0.44 5.63
N GLY A 60 24.15 0.18 5.90
CA GLY A 60 24.77 0.39 7.20
C GLY A 60 24.23 -0.53 8.30
N ASN A 61 24.51 -0.17 9.56
CA ASN A 61 24.07 -0.91 10.74
C ASN A 61 23.08 -0.07 11.56
N LYS A 62 21.96 0.33 10.93
CA LYS A 62 20.90 1.11 11.58
C LYS A 62 19.84 0.18 12.18
N THR A 63 19.32 0.55 13.34
CA THR A 63 18.14 -0.10 13.95
C THR A 63 16.93 0.82 13.78
N LEU A 64 15.75 0.27 13.51
CA LEU A 64 14.51 1.05 13.48
C LEU A 64 14.09 1.38 14.91
N THR A 65 14.25 2.64 15.32
CA THR A 65 14.00 3.14 16.70
C THR A 65 12.99 4.27 16.77
N SER A 66 12.35 4.63 15.65
CA SER A 66 11.37 5.72 15.62
C SER A 66 10.13 5.38 16.44
N HIS A 67 9.73 6.31 17.32
CA HIS A 67 8.54 6.24 18.16
C HIS A 67 7.76 7.53 18.00
N CYS A 68 6.44 7.44 17.88
CA CYS A 68 5.55 8.59 17.77
C CYS A 68 4.33 8.37 18.66
N HIS A 69 3.82 9.44 19.26
CA HIS A 69 2.64 9.42 20.11
C HIS A 69 1.35 9.43 19.30
N GLN A 70 1.31 10.23 18.23
CA GLN A 70 0.18 10.32 17.31
C GLN A 70 0.61 9.98 15.89
N CYS A 71 -0.01 8.94 15.34
CA CYS A 71 0.23 8.50 13.97
C CYS A 71 -1.04 8.63 13.14
N VAL A 72 -0.87 8.98 11.87
CA VAL A 72 -1.94 8.91 10.86
C VAL A 72 -1.50 7.98 9.72
N ILE A 73 -2.38 7.08 9.31
CA ILE A 73 -2.18 6.21 8.15
C ILE A 73 -3.04 6.75 7.02
N VAL A 74 -2.40 7.19 5.94
CA VAL A 74 -3.10 7.70 4.76
C VAL A 74 -3.14 6.60 3.70
N THR A 75 -4.34 6.09 3.43
CA THR A 75 -4.56 5.08 2.38
C THR A 75 -4.53 5.73 0.98
N SER A 76 -4.51 4.90 -0.07
CA SER A 76 -4.54 5.38 -1.47
C SER A 76 -5.96 5.43 -2.05
N SER A 77 -6.99 5.52 -1.20
CA SER A 77 -8.39 5.54 -1.63
C SER A 77 -8.78 6.88 -2.24
N SER A 78 -9.52 6.84 -3.36
CA SER A 78 -10.10 8.04 -3.98
C SER A 78 -11.13 8.74 -3.11
N HIS A 79 -11.66 8.10 -2.07
CA HIS A 79 -12.57 8.74 -1.11
C HIS A 79 -11.93 9.88 -0.32
N LEU A 80 -10.60 10.02 -0.35
CA LEU A 80 -9.92 11.18 0.24
C LEU A 80 -10.07 12.45 -0.59
N LEU A 81 -10.38 12.33 -1.89
CA LEU A 81 -10.47 13.49 -2.77
C LEU A 81 -11.65 14.39 -2.41
N GLY A 82 -11.38 15.69 -2.28
CA GLY A 82 -12.35 16.71 -1.85
C GLY A 82 -12.63 16.76 -0.35
N THR A 83 -12.00 15.91 0.46
CA THR A 83 -12.21 15.90 1.92
C THR A 83 -11.55 17.08 2.62
N ARG A 84 -10.53 17.70 2.01
CA ARG A 84 -9.73 18.80 2.57
C ARG A 84 -9.09 18.50 3.94
N LEU A 85 -8.80 17.23 4.21
CA LEU A 85 -8.19 16.78 5.46
C LEU A 85 -6.68 17.05 5.55
N GLY A 86 -6.05 17.61 4.52
CA GLY A 86 -4.59 17.69 4.42
C GLY A 86 -3.91 18.41 5.57
N SER A 87 -4.48 19.51 6.05
CA SER A 87 -3.96 20.25 7.20
C SER A 87 -4.11 19.49 8.52
N GLU A 88 -5.16 18.68 8.67
CA GLU A 88 -5.37 17.84 9.86
C GLU A 88 -4.38 16.66 9.85
N ILE A 89 -4.19 16.03 8.69
CA ILE A 89 -3.21 14.95 8.50
C ILE A 89 -1.79 15.43 8.85
N ASP A 90 -1.41 16.63 8.41
CA ASP A 90 -0.07 17.17 8.64
C ASP A 90 0.19 17.58 10.11
N GLN A 91 -0.84 17.65 10.96
CA GLN A 91 -0.66 17.87 12.42
C GLN A 91 -0.17 16.61 13.16
N ALA A 92 -0.41 15.41 12.62
CA ALA A 92 0.02 14.17 13.26
C ALA A 92 1.56 14.09 13.32
N GLU A 93 2.14 13.63 14.42
CA GLU A 93 3.61 13.50 14.55
C GLU A 93 4.21 12.63 13.44
N CYS A 94 3.58 11.49 13.17
CA CYS A 94 4.02 10.55 12.13
C CYS A 94 2.95 10.28 11.08
N THR A 95 3.30 10.49 9.81
CA THR A 95 2.43 10.19 8.66
C THR A 95 2.95 8.95 7.95
N ILE A 96 2.13 7.90 7.88
CA ILE A 96 2.45 6.63 7.23
C ILE A 96 1.70 6.57 5.90
N ARG A 97 2.44 6.40 4.80
CA ARG A 97 1.88 6.24 3.44
C ARG A 97 2.30 4.93 2.81
N MET A 98 1.46 4.43 1.91
CA MET A 98 1.69 3.18 1.20
C MET A 98 2.21 3.43 -0.22
N ASN A 99 3.15 2.60 -0.64
CA ASN A 99 3.52 2.42 -2.04
C ASN A 99 3.81 3.74 -2.77
N ASP A 100 3.23 3.90 -3.96
CA ASP A 100 3.35 5.03 -4.87
C ASP A 100 2.19 6.04 -4.76
N ALA A 101 1.55 6.14 -3.59
CA ALA A 101 0.55 7.18 -3.32
C ALA A 101 1.22 8.58 -3.28
N PRO A 102 0.94 9.48 -4.24
CA PRO A 102 1.55 10.80 -4.30
C PRO A 102 0.89 11.76 -3.32
N THR A 103 1.58 12.87 -3.05
CA THR A 103 0.98 14.06 -2.40
C THR A 103 0.90 15.23 -3.37
N THR A 104 1.78 15.30 -4.38
CA THR A 104 1.76 16.39 -5.37
C THR A 104 0.42 16.46 -6.11
N GLY A 105 -0.25 17.61 -6.01
CA GLY A 105 -1.55 17.86 -6.62
C GLY A 105 -2.74 17.39 -5.77
N TYR A 106 -2.49 16.84 -4.59
CA TYR A 106 -3.50 16.33 -3.66
C TYR A 106 -3.30 16.87 -2.24
N GLU A 107 -2.39 17.82 -2.03
CA GLU A 107 -1.98 18.28 -0.70
C GLU A 107 -3.14 18.75 0.16
N ALA A 108 -4.13 19.41 -0.44
CA ALA A 108 -5.33 19.88 0.26
C ALA A 108 -6.09 18.73 0.94
N ASP A 109 -6.12 17.55 0.32
CA ASP A 109 -6.89 16.40 0.77
C ASP A 109 -6.07 15.42 1.59
N VAL A 110 -4.80 15.21 1.20
CA VAL A 110 -3.98 14.14 1.77
C VAL A 110 -2.78 14.65 2.56
N GLY A 111 -2.55 15.95 2.63
CA GLY A 111 -1.39 16.56 3.29
C GLY A 111 -0.11 16.34 2.50
N ASN A 112 0.99 16.91 2.99
CA ASN A 112 2.28 16.89 2.30
C ASN A 112 3.33 16.02 3.01
N LYS A 113 3.18 15.80 4.32
CA LYS A 113 4.16 15.08 5.14
C LYS A 113 4.14 13.57 4.89
N THR A 114 5.32 12.95 4.95
CA THR A 114 5.52 11.49 4.95
C THR A 114 6.68 11.14 5.87
N SER A 115 6.39 10.56 7.02
CA SER A 115 7.41 10.09 7.98
C SER A 115 7.83 8.65 7.64
N PHE A 116 6.87 7.80 7.31
CA PHE A 116 7.12 6.42 6.88
C PHE A 116 6.46 6.15 5.53
N ARG A 117 7.22 5.51 4.62
CA ARG A 117 6.67 4.98 3.37
C ARG A 117 6.85 3.46 3.32
N VAL A 118 5.74 2.75 3.41
CA VAL A 118 5.73 1.28 3.37
C VAL A 118 5.49 0.84 1.93
N VAL A 119 6.47 0.17 1.33
CA VAL A 119 6.51 -0.12 -0.11
C VAL A 119 6.50 -1.62 -0.35
N ALA A 120 5.45 -2.12 -1.00
CA ALA A 120 5.38 -3.49 -1.45
C ALA A 120 6.35 -3.74 -2.62
N HIS A 121 6.84 -4.97 -2.74
CA HIS A 121 7.73 -5.41 -3.82
C HIS A 121 7.25 -4.98 -5.23
N SER A 122 5.93 -4.99 -5.46
CA SER A 122 5.30 -4.64 -6.72
C SER A 122 5.29 -3.14 -7.02
N SER A 123 5.54 -2.29 -6.01
CA SER A 123 5.61 -0.82 -6.14
C SER A 123 7.03 -0.27 -6.12
N VAL A 124 8.05 -1.07 -5.79
CA VAL A 124 9.45 -0.61 -5.67
C VAL A 124 9.88 0.22 -6.87
N TYR A 125 9.69 -0.30 -8.09
CA TYR A 125 10.10 0.42 -9.28
C TYR A 125 9.36 1.74 -9.50
N ARG A 126 8.07 1.81 -9.18
CA ARG A 126 7.27 3.04 -9.36
C ARG A 126 7.70 4.12 -8.36
N VAL A 127 8.00 3.73 -7.13
CA VAL A 127 8.51 4.62 -6.09
C VAL A 127 9.91 5.11 -6.43
N LEU A 128 10.85 4.21 -6.72
CA LEU A 128 12.25 4.56 -6.91
C LEU A 128 12.53 5.31 -8.24
N LYS A 129 11.66 5.18 -9.25
CA LYS A 129 11.76 5.96 -10.50
C LYS A 129 11.36 7.43 -10.36
N ARG A 130 10.70 7.83 -9.28
CA ARG A 130 10.24 9.21 -9.04
C ARG A 130 10.80 9.75 -7.72
N PRO A 131 12.13 9.92 -7.59
CA PRO A 131 12.75 10.34 -6.34
C PRO A 131 12.30 11.72 -5.87
N GLN A 132 11.97 12.64 -6.79
CA GLN A 132 11.47 13.96 -6.40
C GLN A 132 10.09 13.90 -5.71
N GLU A 133 9.25 12.94 -6.08
CA GLU A 133 7.95 12.76 -5.44
C GLU A 133 8.08 11.97 -4.13
N PHE A 134 8.86 10.90 -4.14
CA PHE A 134 8.77 9.90 -3.08
C PHE A 134 9.95 9.86 -2.13
N VAL A 135 11.12 10.40 -2.50
CA VAL A 135 12.38 10.34 -1.72
C VAL A 135 12.80 11.71 -1.21
N ASN A 136 12.82 12.72 -2.07
CA ASN A 136 13.34 14.05 -1.76
C ASN A 136 12.28 15.01 -1.22
N LYS A 137 11.00 14.69 -1.40
CA LYS A 137 9.89 15.60 -1.07
C LYS A 137 9.79 15.90 0.42
N THR A 138 10.06 14.89 1.25
CA THR A 138 10.00 15.01 2.71
C THR A 138 11.33 14.56 3.30
N PRO A 139 12.00 15.38 4.12
CA PRO A 139 13.26 15.01 4.73
C PRO A 139 13.05 13.84 5.70
N GLU A 140 14.10 13.06 5.90
CA GLU A 140 14.17 12.00 6.92
C GLU A 140 13.10 10.90 6.81
N THR A 141 12.44 10.76 5.65
CA THR A 141 11.47 9.68 5.43
C THR A 141 12.12 8.31 5.60
N VAL A 142 11.47 7.46 6.40
CA VAL A 142 11.85 6.07 6.61
C VAL A 142 11.10 5.16 5.64
N PHE A 143 11.84 4.42 4.82
CA PHE A 143 11.29 3.44 3.88
C PHE A 143 11.27 2.05 4.49
N ILE A 144 10.14 1.36 4.35
CA ILE A 144 9.99 -0.04 4.76
C ILE A 144 9.55 -0.85 3.53
N PHE A 145 10.47 -1.60 2.95
CA PHE A 145 10.22 -2.47 1.82
C PHE A 145 9.76 -3.85 2.29
N TRP A 146 8.71 -4.39 1.67
CA TRP A 146 8.16 -5.68 2.07
C TRP A 146 7.65 -6.50 0.89
N GLY A 147 7.62 -7.81 1.07
CA GLY A 147 7.06 -8.74 0.10
C GLY A 147 7.39 -10.19 0.43
N PRO A 148 6.70 -11.17 -0.19
CA PRO A 148 7.04 -12.57 -0.03
C PRO A 148 8.51 -12.84 -0.42
N PRO A 149 9.22 -13.76 0.25
CA PRO A 149 10.61 -14.07 -0.08
C PRO A 149 10.83 -14.41 -1.57
N ALA A 150 9.89 -15.13 -2.20
CA ALA A 150 9.94 -15.47 -3.62
C ALA A 150 9.89 -14.24 -4.56
N LYS A 151 9.35 -13.11 -4.08
CA LYS A 151 9.24 -11.84 -4.82
C LYS A 151 10.33 -10.84 -4.42
N MET A 152 10.91 -10.97 -3.22
CA MET A 152 12.04 -10.17 -2.72
C MET A 152 13.38 -10.81 -3.12
N GLN A 153 13.56 -11.04 -4.42
CA GLN A 153 14.74 -11.71 -4.97
C GLN A 153 16.01 -10.85 -4.83
N LYS A 154 17.18 -11.48 -4.94
CA LYS A 154 18.50 -10.82 -4.87
C LYS A 154 18.63 -9.62 -5.81
N SER A 155 18.04 -9.68 -7.01
CA SER A 155 18.03 -8.58 -7.98
C SER A 155 17.30 -7.35 -7.46
N LEU A 156 16.10 -7.51 -6.89
CA LEU A 156 15.31 -6.43 -6.32
C LEU A 156 15.99 -5.82 -5.09
N LEU A 157 16.55 -6.66 -4.22
CA LEU A 157 17.31 -6.21 -3.04
C LEU A 157 18.52 -5.37 -3.45
N LYS A 158 19.27 -5.79 -4.49
CA LYS A 158 20.40 -5.02 -5.03
C LYS A 158 19.96 -3.65 -5.57
N ILE A 159 18.77 -3.55 -6.17
CA ILE A 159 18.22 -2.27 -6.64
C ILE A 159 17.92 -1.35 -5.46
N ILE A 160 17.24 -1.87 -4.43
CA ILE A 160 16.93 -1.13 -3.22
C ILE A 160 18.23 -0.65 -2.54
N GLN A 161 19.24 -1.51 -2.46
CA GLN A 161 20.57 -1.17 -1.92
C GLN A 161 21.27 -0.07 -2.73
N ARG A 162 21.33 -0.19 -4.06
CA ARG A 162 21.94 0.83 -4.93
C ARG A 162 21.29 2.19 -4.74
N VAL A 163 19.96 2.23 -4.68
CA VAL A 163 19.24 3.49 -4.43
C VAL A 163 19.55 4.00 -3.03
N GLY A 164 19.51 3.14 -2.01
CA GLY A 164 19.90 3.53 -0.65
C GLY A 164 21.31 4.10 -0.55
N THR A 165 22.27 3.63 -1.36
CA THR A 165 23.62 4.21 -1.44
C THR A 165 23.67 5.53 -2.20
N SER A 166 22.79 5.75 -3.18
CA SER A 166 22.72 7.02 -3.93
C SER A 166 22.02 8.14 -3.19
N PHE A 167 21.18 7.83 -2.20
CA PHE A 167 20.48 8.79 -1.35
C PHE A 167 20.96 8.62 0.11
N PRO A 168 22.10 9.21 0.52
CA PRO A 168 22.72 8.94 1.82
C PRO A 168 21.84 9.32 3.03
N ASN A 169 20.91 10.27 2.85
CA ASN A 169 19.95 10.67 3.87
C ASN A 169 18.71 9.74 3.92
N MET A 170 18.55 8.83 2.96
CA MET A 170 17.47 7.86 2.94
C MET A 170 17.71 6.81 4.03
N THR A 171 16.76 6.68 4.95
CA THR A 171 16.75 5.58 5.91
C THR A 171 15.80 4.50 5.40
N ALA A 172 16.30 3.29 5.19
CA ALA A 172 15.53 2.23 4.55
C ALA A 172 15.75 0.87 5.20
N TYR A 173 14.67 0.09 5.30
CA TYR A 173 14.64 -1.25 5.85
C TYR A 173 13.88 -2.21 4.93
N VAL A 174 14.20 -3.49 5.02
CA VAL A 174 13.43 -4.59 4.42
C VAL A 174 12.85 -5.45 5.53
N VAL A 175 11.59 -5.82 5.43
CA VAL A 175 10.97 -6.76 6.38
C VAL A 175 11.67 -8.11 6.31
N SER A 176 12.09 -8.66 7.45
CA SER A 176 12.81 -9.93 7.50
C SER A 176 11.90 -11.10 7.07
N PRO A 177 12.45 -12.19 6.50
CA PRO A 177 11.67 -13.36 6.12
C PRO A 177 10.86 -13.96 7.28
N GLY A 178 11.44 -13.98 8.49
CA GLY A 178 10.75 -14.43 9.70
C GLY A 178 9.56 -13.54 10.05
N ARG A 179 9.70 -12.22 9.94
CA ARG A 179 8.62 -11.27 10.18
C ARG A 179 7.52 -11.36 9.12
N MET A 180 7.88 -11.55 7.85
CA MET A 180 6.91 -11.80 6.78
C MET A 180 6.08 -13.06 7.05
N LYS A 181 6.72 -14.16 7.46
CA LYS A 181 6.00 -15.38 7.84
C LYS A 181 5.03 -15.13 9.00
N GLN A 182 5.44 -14.37 10.01
CA GLN A 182 4.56 -13.99 11.12
C GLN A 182 3.35 -13.18 10.65
N PHE A 183 3.52 -12.24 9.72
CA PHE A 183 2.40 -11.51 9.12
C PHE A 183 1.45 -12.42 8.36
N ASP A 184 1.97 -13.36 7.57
CA ASP A 184 1.15 -14.32 6.82
C ASP A 184 0.39 -15.27 7.77
N ASP A 185 1.04 -15.77 8.83
CA ASP A 185 0.43 -16.61 9.86
C ASP A 185 -0.68 -15.87 10.62
N LEU A 186 -0.48 -14.58 10.93
CA LEU A 186 -1.49 -13.72 11.55
C LEU A 186 -2.68 -13.52 10.61
N PHE A 187 -2.43 -13.11 9.37
CA PHE A 187 -3.49 -12.88 8.38
C PHE A 187 -4.36 -14.12 8.18
N ARG A 188 -3.74 -15.29 8.02
CA ARG A 188 -4.46 -16.56 7.91
C ARG A 188 -5.20 -16.92 9.18
N GLY A 189 -4.62 -16.64 10.35
CA GLY A 189 -5.26 -16.87 11.63
C GLY A 189 -6.56 -16.09 11.81
N GLU A 190 -6.59 -14.83 11.36
CA GLU A 190 -7.75 -13.93 11.47
C GLU A 190 -8.78 -14.13 10.35
N THR A 191 -8.31 -14.40 9.12
CA THR A 191 -9.18 -14.40 7.93
C THR A 191 -9.51 -15.78 7.40
N GLY A 192 -8.80 -16.84 7.84
CA GLY A 192 -8.88 -18.17 7.28
C GLY A 192 -8.36 -18.30 5.84
N LYS A 193 -7.71 -17.27 5.30
CA LYS A 193 -7.20 -17.22 3.92
C LYS A 193 -5.70 -17.01 3.88
N ASP A 194 -5.06 -17.50 2.82
CA ASP A 194 -3.69 -17.07 2.48
C ASP A 194 -3.73 -15.67 1.84
N ARG A 195 -2.60 -14.95 1.93
CA ARG A 195 -2.45 -13.55 1.47
C ARG A 195 -2.02 -13.43 0.02
#